data_AF-A0A385BR81-F1
#
_entry.id   AF-A0A385BR81-F1
#
_cell.length_a   1.000
_cell.length_b   1.000
_cell.length_c   1.000
_cell.angle_alpha   90.00
_cell.angle_beta   90.00
_cell.angle_gamma   90.00
#
_symmetry.space_group_name_H-M   'P 1'
#
loop_
_entity.id
_entity.type
_entity.pdbx_description
1 polymer ?
#
loop_
_entity_poly.entity_id
_entity_poly.type
_entity_poly.pdbx_seq_one_letter_code
_entity_poly.pdbx_strand_id
1 'polypeptide(L)'
;MKNYNLKNNVIKRIILISLFVVSTNAFHAQTYEVDYSNPDITMEDMNVVLETLKMNVYKFSLHLPDTLKYKVCLFLEEYEDKEMLKEKVIWCTTSPYVTLRNGERISKPFDGARFIVKENKDDFLLNIRMGDFGIPDYKVPIDSIYSNKHMSSKFTIENNTTLQEGKTPLILIGSSWESTSKDGSTSMLRFCLEKELAPDYSNEAFDMMPHYFIVGLNVTKQEEEED
;
A
#
# COMPACT_ATOMS: atom_id res chain seq x y z
N MET A 1 -20.33 -67.23 -14.76
CA MET A 1 -20.27 -66.62 -13.41
C MET A 1 -18.85 -66.73 -12.79
N LYS A 2 -17.78 -66.37 -13.54
CA LYS A 2 -16.38 -66.39 -13.05
C LYS A 2 -15.63 -65.05 -13.22
N ASN A 3 -16.16 -64.10 -14.00
CA ASN A 3 -15.46 -62.84 -14.32
C ASN A 3 -15.62 -61.72 -13.29
N TYR A 4 -16.58 -61.81 -12.35
CA TYR A 4 -16.78 -60.78 -11.32
C TYR A 4 -15.74 -60.85 -10.18
N ASN A 5 -15.26 -62.07 -9.85
CA ASN A 5 -14.28 -62.28 -8.79
C ASN A 5 -12.85 -61.86 -9.17
N LEU A 6 -12.52 -61.84 -10.47
CA LEU A 6 -11.18 -61.46 -10.92
C LEU A 6 -10.96 -59.94 -10.81
N LYS A 7 -11.93 -59.13 -11.24
CA LYS A 7 -11.88 -57.66 -11.17
C LYS A 7 -11.77 -57.16 -9.72
N ASN A 8 -12.49 -57.79 -8.79
CA ASN A 8 -12.51 -57.36 -7.40
C ASN A 8 -11.16 -57.62 -6.67
N ASN A 9 -10.47 -58.69 -7.04
CA ASN A 9 -9.15 -59.01 -6.50
C ASN A 9 -8.03 -58.14 -7.09
N VAL A 10 -8.16 -57.71 -8.34
CA VAL A 10 -7.22 -56.77 -8.98
C VAL A 10 -7.37 -55.37 -8.37
N ILE A 11 -8.60 -54.88 -8.17
CA ILE A 11 -8.85 -53.57 -7.56
C ILE A 11 -8.36 -53.53 -6.10
N LYS A 12 -8.58 -54.59 -5.31
CA LYS A 12 -8.04 -54.70 -3.94
C LYS A 12 -6.51 -54.69 -3.90
N ARG A 13 -5.84 -55.32 -4.87
CA ARG A 13 -4.37 -55.30 -4.97
C ARG A 13 -3.83 -53.92 -5.37
N ILE A 14 -4.51 -53.21 -6.27
CA ILE A 14 -4.13 -51.84 -6.66
C ILE A 14 -4.25 -50.90 -5.45
N ILE A 15 -5.35 -50.97 -4.69
CA ILE A 15 -5.56 -50.15 -3.50
C ILE A 15 -4.51 -50.43 -2.42
N LEU A 16 -4.13 -51.70 -2.21
CA LEU A 16 -3.09 -52.08 -1.25
C LEU A 16 -1.71 -51.55 -1.64
N ILE A 17 -1.37 -51.58 -2.94
CA ILE A 17 -0.09 -51.07 -3.46
C ILE A 17 -0.02 -49.54 -3.32
N SER A 18 -1.12 -48.82 -3.60
CA SER A 18 -1.17 -47.36 -3.40
C SER A 18 -1.04 -46.95 -1.92
N LEU A 19 -1.59 -47.72 -0.98
CA LEU A 19 -1.42 -47.46 0.45
C LEU A 19 0.01 -47.71 0.93
N PHE A 20 0.71 -48.68 0.34
CA PHE A 20 2.13 -48.93 0.67
C PHE A 20 3.05 -47.83 0.15
N VAL A 21 2.81 -47.31 -1.06
CA VAL A 21 3.61 -46.23 -1.66
C VAL A 21 3.43 -44.89 -0.93
N VAL A 22 2.26 -44.63 -0.33
CA VAL A 22 2.05 -43.43 0.50
C VAL A 22 2.76 -43.55 1.86
N SER A 23 2.85 -44.76 2.42
CA SER A 23 3.50 -44.97 3.72
C SER A 23 5.04 -44.90 3.67
N THR A 24 5.66 -45.27 2.55
CA THR A 24 7.14 -45.18 2.41
C THR A 24 7.63 -43.76 2.12
N ASN A 25 6.77 -42.89 1.60
CA ASN A 25 7.11 -41.48 1.38
C ASN A 25 6.86 -40.61 2.63
N ALA A 26 6.03 -41.06 3.58
CA ALA A 26 5.82 -40.36 4.85
C ALA A 26 7.03 -40.44 5.80
N PHE A 27 7.96 -41.39 5.58
CA PHE A 27 9.17 -41.56 6.40
C PHE A 27 10.40 -40.81 5.88
N HIS A 28 10.26 -40.10 4.75
CA HIS A 28 11.27 -39.18 4.21
C HIS A 28 10.74 -37.76 4.04
N ALA A 29 9.76 -37.36 4.86
CA ALA A 29 9.64 -35.94 5.18
C ALA A 29 10.92 -35.57 5.93
N GLN A 30 11.95 -35.20 5.17
CA GLN A 30 13.20 -34.66 5.69
C GLN A 30 12.77 -33.50 6.59
N THR A 31 12.93 -33.69 7.89
CA THR A 31 12.99 -32.58 8.84
C THR A 31 14.22 -31.79 8.43
N TYR A 32 14.05 -30.85 7.51
CA TYR A 32 15.01 -29.79 7.32
C TYR A 32 15.01 -29.01 8.63
N GLU A 33 15.98 -29.27 9.50
CA GLU A 33 16.38 -28.27 10.47
C GLU A 33 16.87 -27.09 9.63
N VAL A 34 16.01 -26.08 9.49
CA VAL A 34 16.39 -24.81 8.88
C VAL A 34 17.43 -24.20 9.81
N ASP A 35 18.67 -24.19 9.37
CA ASP A 35 19.75 -23.51 10.06
C ASP A 35 19.53 -22.00 9.93
N TYR A 36 18.94 -21.40 10.97
CA TYR A 36 18.73 -19.95 11.07
C TYR A 36 19.99 -19.17 11.43
N SER A 37 21.17 -19.81 11.51
CA SER A 37 22.39 -19.13 11.95
C SER A 37 22.92 -18.10 10.94
N ASN A 38 22.53 -18.19 9.67
CA ASN A 38 22.79 -17.15 8.68
C ASN A 38 21.87 -17.26 7.45
N PRO A 39 20.58 -16.85 7.53
CA PRO A 39 19.77 -16.75 6.32
C PRO A 39 20.35 -15.61 5.47
N ASP A 40 20.82 -15.92 4.26
CA ASP A 40 21.07 -14.92 3.22
C ASP A 40 19.71 -14.34 2.80
N ILE A 41 19.16 -13.43 3.62
CA ILE A 41 17.88 -12.78 3.35
C ILE A 41 18.06 -11.88 2.13
N THR A 42 17.36 -12.21 1.05
CA THR A 42 17.39 -11.43 -0.18
C THR A 42 16.32 -10.34 -0.19
N MET A 43 16.41 -9.42 -1.15
CA MET A 43 15.33 -8.44 -1.38
C MET A 43 14.02 -9.11 -1.82
N GLU A 44 14.09 -10.26 -2.48
CA GLU A 44 12.91 -11.00 -2.89
C GLU A 44 12.16 -11.55 -1.68
N ASP A 45 12.90 -12.10 -0.71
CA ASP A 45 12.32 -12.57 0.55
C ASP A 45 11.61 -11.43 1.30
N MET A 46 12.19 -10.22 1.28
CA MET A 46 11.56 -9.04 1.87
C MET A 46 10.28 -8.62 1.14
N ASN A 47 10.26 -8.68 -0.20
CA ASN A 47 9.06 -8.39 -0.99
C ASN A 47 7.95 -9.40 -0.67
N VAL A 48 8.27 -10.70 -0.60
CA VAL A 48 7.31 -11.75 -0.23
C VAL A 48 6.75 -11.52 1.17
N VAL A 49 7.58 -11.11 2.13
CA VAL A 49 7.13 -10.75 3.49
C VAL A 49 6.18 -9.57 3.45
N LEU A 50 6.50 -8.50 2.73
CA LEU A 50 5.63 -7.32 2.61
C LEU A 50 4.29 -7.66 1.96
N GLU A 51 4.29 -8.44 0.88
CA GLU A 51 3.07 -8.92 0.21
C GLU A 51 2.22 -9.80 1.13
N THR A 52 2.85 -10.74 1.85
CA THR A 52 2.17 -11.63 2.80
C THR A 52 1.53 -10.85 3.94
N LEU A 53 2.21 -9.80 4.41
CA LEU A 53 1.70 -8.90 5.45
C LEU A 53 0.73 -7.84 4.91
N LYS A 54 0.48 -7.81 3.59
CA LYS A 54 -0.34 -6.80 2.88
C LYS A 54 0.14 -5.37 3.19
N MET A 55 1.45 -5.19 3.09
CA MET A 55 2.13 -3.93 3.37
C MET A 55 2.69 -3.34 2.08
N ASN A 56 2.27 -2.12 1.76
CA ASN A 56 2.81 -1.34 0.66
C ASN A 56 3.75 -0.27 1.19
N VAL A 57 4.91 -0.11 0.55
CA VAL A 57 5.89 0.93 0.91
C VAL A 57 5.95 1.97 -0.20
N TYR A 58 5.61 3.21 0.11
CA TYR A 58 5.66 4.33 -0.81
C TYR A 58 6.67 5.37 -0.34
N LYS A 59 7.58 5.76 -1.23
CA LYS A 59 8.60 6.77 -0.99
C LYS A 59 8.47 7.88 -2.03
N PHE A 60 8.43 9.12 -1.54
CA PHE A 60 8.37 10.33 -2.36
C PHE A 60 9.58 11.19 -2.00
N SER A 61 10.43 11.47 -2.99
CA SER A 61 11.57 12.38 -2.83
C SER A 61 11.14 13.75 -3.34
N LEU A 62 10.84 14.65 -2.42
CA LEU A 62 10.19 15.93 -2.70
C LEU A 62 11.04 17.02 -2.09
N HIS A 63 11.39 18.05 -2.88
CA HIS A 63 12.27 19.12 -2.42
C HIS A 63 11.54 20.45 -2.41
N LEU A 64 11.85 21.29 -1.42
CA LEU A 64 11.44 22.68 -1.36
C LEU A 64 12.69 23.57 -1.49
N PRO A 65 12.58 24.79 -2.03
CA PRO A 65 13.69 25.74 -2.05
C PRO A 65 14.23 26.03 -0.64
N ASP A 66 15.54 25.88 -0.44
CA ASP A 66 16.21 26.03 0.87
C ASP A 66 16.14 27.47 1.43
N THR A 67 15.98 28.47 0.56
CA THR A 67 16.02 29.89 0.92
C THR A 67 14.69 30.44 1.43
N LEU A 68 13.61 29.66 1.33
CA LEU A 68 12.27 30.12 1.65
C LEU A 68 11.66 29.26 2.75
N LYS A 69 10.98 29.92 3.69
CA LYS A 69 10.19 29.22 4.70
C LYS A 69 8.87 28.78 4.09
N TYR A 70 8.61 27.48 4.17
CA TYR A 70 7.35 26.86 3.78
C TYR A 70 6.72 26.15 4.96
N LYS A 71 5.40 26.18 5.03
CA LYS A 71 4.60 25.27 5.86
C LYS A 71 4.19 24.09 4.99
N VAL A 72 4.44 22.87 5.48
CA VAL A 72 4.13 21.62 4.80
C VAL A 72 3.17 20.83 5.67
N CYS A 73 1.93 20.66 5.21
CA CYS A 73 0.88 19.98 5.95
C CYS A 73 0.49 18.68 5.26
N LEU A 74 0.52 17.57 6.00
CA LEU A 74 -0.07 16.31 5.59
C LEU A 74 -1.59 16.40 5.69
N PHE A 75 -2.29 16.14 4.60
CA PHE A 75 -3.74 16.08 4.56
C PHE A 75 -4.25 14.67 4.25
N LEU A 76 -5.48 14.43 4.65
CA LEU A 76 -6.32 13.31 4.25
C LEU A 76 -7.64 13.88 3.76
N GLU A 77 -8.01 13.55 2.55
CA GLU A 77 -9.31 13.84 1.97
C GLU A 77 -10.07 12.55 1.73
N GLU A 78 -11.39 12.60 1.92
CA GLU A 78 -12.34 11.51 1.69
C GLU A 78 -13.35 11.96 0.64
N TYR A 79 -13.61 11.09 -0.33
CA TYR A 79 -14.48 11.36 -1.46
C TYR A 79 -15.47 10.22 -1.67
N GLU A 80 -16.69 10.57 -2.04
CA GLU A 80 -17.72 9.65 -2.54
C GLU A 80 -18.22 10.18 -3.88
N ASP A 81 -18.22 9.34 -4.92
CA ASP A 81 -18.67 9.70 -6.27
C ASP A 81 -18.08 11.04 -6.78
N LYS A 82 -16.78 11.26 -6.51
CA LYS A 82 -15.99 12.48 -6.80
C LYS A 82 -16.33 13.72 -5.97
N GLU A 83 -17.31 13.64 -5.09
CA GLU A 83 -17.63 14.71 -4.15
C GLU A 83 -16.79 14.56 -2.88
N MET A 84 -16.12 15.64 -2.48
CA MET A 84 -15.33 15.64 -1.25
C MET A 84 -16.26 15.66 -0.05
N LEU A 85 -16.24 14.60 0.74
CA LEU A 85 -17.00 14.48 1.97
C LEU A 85 -16.30 15.21 3.12
N LYS A 86 -14.97 15.05 3.19
CA LYS A 86 -14.19 15.53 4.33
C LYS A 86 -12.74 15.78 3.96
N GLU A 87 -12.18 16.83 4.56
CA GLU A 87 -10.74 17.07 4.60
C GLU A 87 -10.28 17.14 6.07
N LYS A 88 -9.09 16.59 6.32
CA LYS A 88 -8.41 16.67 7.61
C LYS A 88 -6.93 16.92 7.43
N VAL A 89 -6.41 17.93 8.11
CA VAL A 89 -4.96 18.08 8.32
C VAL A 89 -4.52 17.15 9.44
N ILE A 90 -3.60 16.24 9.13
CA ILE A 90 -3.04 15.28 10.09
C ILE A 90 -1.93 15.91 10.90
N TRP A 91 -1.00 16.59 10.23
CA TRP A 91 0.20 17.17 10.82
C TRP A 91 0.76 18.26 9.93
N CYS A 92 1.44 19.25 10.50
CA CYS A 92 2.21 20.23 9.74
C CYS A 92 3.63 20.35 10.29
N THR A 93 4.57 20.58 9.39
CA THR A 93 5.95 20.96 9.69
C THR A 93 6.32 22.21 8.88
N THR A 94 7.54 22.71 9.08
CA THR A 94 8.12 23.73 8.21
C THR A 94 9.25 23.15 7.36
N SER A 95 9.57 23.80 6.25
CA SER A 95 10.83 23.67 5.55
C SER A 95 11.51 25.04 5.51
N PRO A 96 12.76 25.17 6.00
CA PRO A 96 13.47 24.15 6.74
C PRO A 96 12.83 23.87 8.13
N TYR A 97 13.09 22.69 8.69
CA TYR A 97 12.75 22.34 10.07
C TYR A 97 14.01 22.27 10.95
N VAL A 98 13.86 22.57 12.24
CA VAL A 98 14.98 22.56 13.19
C VAL A 98 15.03 21.23 13.93
N THR A 99 16.21 20.62 13.97
CA THR A 99 16.51 19.42 14.75
C THR A 99 17.63 19.70 15.75
N LEU A 100 17.69 18.89 16.81
CA LEU A 100 18.80 18.91 17.76
C LEU A 100 19.70 17.71 17.49
N ARG A 101 20.98 17.96 17.24
CA ARG A 101 22.01 16.93 17.13
C ARG A 101 23.17 17.33 18.02
N ASN A 102 23.52 16.49 18.99
CA ASN A 102 24.58 16.76 19.96
C ASN A 102 24.45 18.11 20.70
N GLY A 103 23.22 18.58 20.92
CA GLY A 103 22.94 19.88 21.56
C GLY A 103 22.97 21.08 20.61
N GLU A 104 23.38 20.91 19.35
CA GLU A 104 23.37 21.97 18.34
C GLU A 104 22.04 21.96 17.55
N ARG A 105 21.53 23.16 17.26
CA ARG A 105 20.37 23.36 16.39
C ARG A 105 20.81 23.27 14.94
N ILE A 106 20.32 22.25 14.23
CA ILE A 106 20.59 22.05 12.80
C ILE A 106 19.29 22.28 12.04
N SER A 107 19.32 23.24 11.12
CA SER A 107 18.27 23.48 10.13
C SER A 107 18.41 22.47 8.98
N LYS A 108 17.33 21.78 8.64
CA LYS A 108 17.29 20.82 7.52
C LYS A 108 16.14 21.14 6.57
N PRO A 109 16.33 21.04 5.25
CA PRO A 109 15.21 21.15 4.31
C PRO A 109 14.30 19.93 4.43
N PHE A 110 13.03 20.11 4.07
CA PHE A 110 12.12 18.99 3.85
C PHE A 110 12.57 18.19 2.62
N ASP A 111 12.81 16.90 2.80
CA ASP A 111 13.38 15.99 1.78
C ASP A 111 12.38 14.93 1.27
N GLY A 112 11.14 15.00 1.74
CA GLY A 112 10.03 14.20 1.25
C GLY A 112 9.28 13.41 2.32
N ALA A 113 8.53 12.42 1.85
CA ALA A 113 7.62 11.63 2.66
C ALA A 113 7.74 10.13 2.35
N ARG A 114 7.55 9.31 3.38
CA ARG A 114 7.53 7.84 3.29
C ARG A 114 6.32 7.32 4.02
N PHE A 115 5.69 6.32 3.44
CA PHE A 115 4.50 5.68 3.97
C PHE A 115 4.70 4.18 3.92
N ILE A 116 4.41 3.53 5.03
CA ILE A 116 4.17 2.09 5.07
C ILE A 116 2.67 1.93 5.33
N VAL A 117 1.98 1.37 4.36
CA VAL A 117 0.53 1.23 4.34
C VAL A 117 0.20 -0.23 4.55
N LYS A 118 -0.46 -0.55 5.66
CA LYS A 118 -0.97 -1.90 5.92
C LYS A 118 -2.46 -1.96 5.65
N GLU A 119 -2.86 -2.86 4.77
CA GLU A 119 -4.26 -3.10 4.43
C GLU A 119 -4.89 -4.07 5.42
N ASN A 120 -5.89 -3.63 6.17
CA ASN A 120 -6.74 -4.50 6.98
C ASN A 120 -8.12 -4.64 6.30
N LYS A 121 -9.04 -5.35 6.96
CA LYS A 121 -10.37 -5.62 6.40
C LYS A 121 -11.22 -4.34 6.29
N ASP A 122 -11.24 -3.56 7.37
CA ASP A 122 -12.17 -2.42 7.53
C ASP A 122 -11.40 -1.09 7.75
N ASP A 123 -10.08 -1.10 7.59
CA ASP A 123 -9.23 0.09 7.74
C ASP A 123 -7.87 -0.07 7.05
N PHE A 124 -7.14 1.05 6.99
CA PHE A 124 -5.74 1.12 6.61
C PHE A 124 -4.93 1.72 7.76
N LEU A 125 -3.78 1.12 8.07
CA LEU A 125 -2.82 1.67 9.03
C LEU A 125 -1.65 2.27 8.29
N LEU A 126 -1.45 3.58 8.47
CA LEU A 126 -0.39 4.36 7.86
C LEU A 126 0.71 4.63 8.88
N ASN A 127 1.90 4.12 8.61
CA ASN A 127 3.12 4.53 9.27
C ASN A 127 3.80 5.59 8.40
N ILE A 128 3.73 6.85 8.83
CA ILE A 128 4.11 8.01 8.02
C ILE A 128 5.42 8.58 8.55
N ARG A 129 6.32 8.95 7.64
CA ARG A 129 7.54 9.70 7.96
C ARG A 129 7.69 10.89 7.03
N MET A 130 7.91 12.06 7.60
CA MET A 130 8.11 13.34 6.92
C MET A 130 9.39 13.97 7.46
N GLY A 131 10.48 13.91 6.68
CA GLY A 131 11.83 14.19 7.18
C GLY A 131 12.19 13.32 8.41
N ASP A 132 12.50 13.98 9.53
CA ASP A 132 12.80 13.32 10.80
C ASP A 132 11.55 13.08 11.69
N PHE A 133 10.39 13.61 11.32
CA PHE A 133 9.15 13.39 12.05
C PHE A 133 8.45 12.10 11.60
N GLY A 134 7.91 11.36 12.56
CA GLY A 134 7.18 10.11 12.32
C GLY A 134 5.81 10.11 13.00
N ILE A 135 4.80 9.62 12.30
CA ILE A 135 3.44 9.39 12.81
C ILE A 135 3.18 7.88 12.66
N PRO A 136 3.33 7.10 13.76
CA PRO A 136 3.06 5.68 13.72
C PRO A 136 1.55 5.41 13.72
N ASP A 137 1.15 4.32 13.06
CA ASP A 137 -0.18 3.72 13.15
C ASP A 137 -1.37 4.69 12.97
N TYR A 138 -1.24 5.67 12.08
CA TYR A 138 -2.36 6.55 11.74
C TYR A 138 -3.44 5.73 11.02
N LYS A 139 -4.61 5.62 11.64
CA LYS A 139 -5.73 4.82 11.14
C LYS A 139 -6.60 5.62 10.17
N VAL A 140 -6.85 5.05 8.99
CA VAL A 140 -7.86 5.49 8.02
C VAL A 140 -9.00 4.47 8.05
N PRO A 141 -10.10 4.72 8.76
CA PRO A 141 -11.22 3.80 8.83
C PRO A 141 -12.01 3.80 7.52
N ILE A 142 -12.53 2.63 7.13
CA ILE A 142 -13.51 2.51 6.05
C ILE A 142 -14.86 2.26 6.72
N ASP A 143 -15.84 3.13 6.46
CA ASP A 143 -17.18 2.92 6.97
C ASP A 143 -17.78 1.64 6.37
N SER A 144 -18.48 0.88 7.22
CA SER A 144 -19.19 -0.33 6.86
C SER A 144 -20.22 -0.17 5.73
N ILE A 145 -20.69 1.05 5.44
CA ILE A 145 -21.55 1.32 4.28
C ILE A 145 -20.82 1.04 2.95
N TYR A 146 -19.49 1.11 2.93
CA TYR A 146 -18.67 0.84 1.75
C TYR A 146 -18.22 -0.62 1.75
N SER A 147 -18.98 -1.48 1.08
CA SER A 147 -18.70 -2.93 1.02
C SER A 147 -17.59 -3.32 0.04
N ASN A 148 -17.26 -2.45 -0.90
CA ASN A 148 -16.26 -2.75 -1.92
C ASN A 148 -14.87 -2.83 -1.31
N LYS A 149 -14.04 -3.74 -1.79
CA LYS A 149 -12.66 -3.87 -1.29
C LYS A 149 -11.86 -2.61 -1.66
N HIS A 150 -11.18 -2.01 -0.69
CA HIS A 150 -10.21 -0.95 -0.92
C HIS A 150 -8.80 -1.49 -1.11
N MET A 151 -8.00 -0.76 -1.87
CA MET A 151 -6.57 -1.03 -2.10
C MET A 151 -5.82 0.30 -2.14
N SER A 152 -4.52 0.28 -1.87
CA SER A 152 -3.69 1.49 -1.99
C SER A 152 -2.88 1.54 -3.28
N SER A 153 -2.71 2.74 -3.83
CA SER A 153 -1.81 3.02 -4.95
C SER A 153 -1.11 4.37 -4.75
N LYS A 154 0.01 4.58 -5.45
CA LYS A 154 0.75 5.85 -5.40
C LYS A 154 0.44 6.71 -6.62
N PHE A 155 0.43 8.03 -6.42
CA PHE A 155 0.47 8.98 -7.52
C PHE A 155 1.87 9.03 -8.14
N THR A 156 1.91 9.24 -9.46
CA THR A 156 3.16 9.45 -10.18
C THR A 156 3.62 10.88 -9.93
N ILE A 157 4.76 10.99 -9.26
CA ILE A 157 5.46 12.25 -9.02
C ILE A 157 6.86 12.06 -9.57
N GLU A 158 7.32 13.00 -10.39
CA GLU A 158 8.67 12.92 -10.93
C GLU A 158 9.70 12.95 -9.79
N ASN A 159 10.75 12.15 -9.93
CA ASN A 159 11.80 12.16 -8.91
C ASN A 159 12.48 13.53 -8.90
N ASN A 160 12.67 14.09 -7.71
CA ASN A 160 13.22 15.43 -7.48
C ASN A 160 12.32 16.59 -7.96
N THR A 161 11.01 16.38 -8.08
CA THR A 161 10.08 17.50 -8.27
C THR A 161 10.23 18.50 -7.13
N THR A 162 10.42 19.78 -7.50
CA THR A 162 10.27 20.89 -6.57
C THR A 162 8.78 21.03 -6.27
N LEU A 163 8.40 20.84 -5.00
CA LEU A 163 7.03 21.05 -4.59
C LEU A 163 6.66 22.52 -4.80
N GLN A 164 5.54 22.74 -5.49
CA GLN A 164 4.94 24.05 -5.64
C GLN A 164 3.95 24.31 -4.50
N GLU A 165 3.53 25.56 -4.33
CA GLU A 165 2.44 25.88 -3.41
C GLU A 165 1.14 25.18 -3.84
N GLY A 166 0.36 24.76 -2.85
CA GLY A 166 -0.88 24.01 -3.04
C GLY A 166 -0.74 22.54 -2.69
N LYS A 167 -1.76 21.78 -3.10
CA LYS A 167 -1.92 20.36 -2.76
C LYS A 167 -1.22 19.47 -3.78
N THR A 168 -0.46 18.50 -3.28
CA THR A 168 0.15 17.42 -4.06
C THR A 168 -0.35 16.08 -3.50
N PRO A 169 -1.16 15.31 -4.25
CA PRO A 169 -1.59 13.99 -3.82
C PRO A 169 -0.43 13.01 -3.89
N LEU A 170 -0.31 12.13 -2.89
CA LEU A 170 0.77 11.15 -2.80
C LEU A 170 0.23 9.71 -2.90
N ILE A 171 -0.81 9.39 -2.14
CA ILE A 171 -1.37 8.03 -2.06
C ILE A 171 -2.89 8.09 -2.26
N LEU A 172 -3.38 7.17 -3.07
CA LEU A 172 -4.79 6.82 -3.19
C LEU A 172 -5.07 5.59 -2.33
N ILE A 173 -6.11 5.63 -1.51
CA ILE A 173 -6.75 4.43 -0.92
C ILE A 173 -8.15 4.36 -1.49
N GLY A 174 -8.35 3.54 -2.51
CA GLY A 174 -9.54 3.57 -3.34
C GLY A 174 -10.33 2.28 -3.29
N SER A 175 -11.65 2.37 -3.35
CA SER A 175 -12.51 1.21 -3.53
C SER A 175 -12.34 0.61 -4.92
N SER A 176 -12.50 -0.69 -5.01
CA SER A 176 -12.73 -1.38 -6.26
C SER A 176 -14.15 -1.16 -6.75
N TRP A 177 -14.38 -1.37 -8.04
CA TRP A 177 -15.70 -1.33 -8.66
C TRP A 177 -15.86 -2.47 -9.64
N GLU A 178 -17.11 -2.85 -9.92
CA GLU A 178 -17.41 -3.85 -10.93
C GLU A 178 -17.46 -3.21 -12.33
N SER A 179 -16.90 -3.90 -13.30
CA SER A 179 -16.95 -3.53 -14.70
C SER A 179 -17.34 -4.74 -15.52
N THR A 180 -18.43 -4.61 -16.28
CA THR A 180 -18.91 -5.67 -17.17
C THR A 180 -18.21 -5.59 -18.52
N SER A 181 -17.91 -6.74 -19.12
CA SER A 181 -17.43 -6.84 -20.50
C SER A 181 -18.43 -6.23 -21.48
N LYS A 182 -17.95 -5.80 -22.66
CA LYS A 182 -18.78 -5.13 -23.68
C LYS A 182 -19.97 -5.96 -24.15
N ASP A 183 -19.88 -7.27 -24.06
CA ASP A 183 -20.91 -8.25 -24.42
C ASP A 183 -21.79 -8.69 -23.23
N GLY A 184 -21.57 -8.13 -22.04
CA GLY A 184 -22.36 -8.42 -20.84
C GLY A 184 -22.06 -9.76 -20.17
N SER A 185 -21.13 -10.55 -20.70
CA SER A 185 -20.93 -11.95 -20.30
C SER A 185 -20.09 -12.13 -19.03
N THR A 186 -19.26 -11.15 -18.68
CA THR A 186 -18.28 -11.25 -17.60
C THR A 186 -18.26 -9.99 -16.74
N SER A 187 -18.42 -10.11 -15.42
CA SER A 187 -18.12 -9.03 -14.47
C SER A 187 -16.68 -9.18 -13.96
N MET A 188 -15.91 -8.09 -13.96
CA MET A 188 -14.55 -8.03 -13.45
C MET A 188 -14.47 -6.96 -12.37
N LEU A 189 -13.86 -7.30 -11.24
CA LEU A 189 -13.51 -6.32 -10.21
C LEU A 189 -12.28 -5.53 -10.68
N ARG A 190 -12.41 -4.21 -10.76
CA ARG A 190 -11.34 -3.30 -11.15
C ARG A 190 -10.92 -2.43 -9.97
N PHE A 191 -9.65 -2.07 -9.97
CA PHE A 191 -9.07 -1.07 -9.09
C PHE A 191 -7.97 -0.38 -9.90
N CYS A 192 -7.95 0.96 -9.90
CA CYS A 192 -6.91 1.77 -10.54
C CYS A 192 -6.59 1.30 -11.98
N LEU A 193 -7.35 1.77 -12.97
CA LEU A 193 -7.25 1.33 -14.39
C LEU A 193 -5.85 1.46 -14.98
N GLU A 194 -5.08 2.43 -14.50
CA GLU A 194 -3.76 2.73 -15.00
C GLU A 194 -2.68 2.20 -14.07
N LYS A 195 -1.53 1.89 -14.67
CA LYS A 195 -0.31 1.51 -13.94
C LYS A 195 0.22 2.66 -13.07
N GLU A 196 -0.09 3.89 -13.45
CA GLU A 196 0.42 5.13 -12.88
C GLU A 196 -0.74 6.12 -12.73
N LEU A 197 -0.84 6.79 -11.58
CA LEU A 197 -1.94 7.73 -11.29
C LEU A 197 -1.46 9.16 -11.47
N ALA A 198 -2.08 9.90 -12.39
CA ALA A 198 -1.80 11.31 -12.60
C ALA A 198 -2.27 12.16 -11.39
N PRO A 199 -1.45 13.13 -10.90
CA PRO A 199 -1.81 13.98 -9.75
C PRO A 199 -2.99 14.93 -9.96
N ASP A 200 -3.43 15.13 -11.19
CA ASP A 200 -4.55 16.02 -11.56
C ASP A 200 -5.91 15.31 -11.57
N TYR A 201 -5.95 14.05 -11.17
CA TYR A 201 -7.15 13.20 -11.14
C TYR A 201 -7.82 13.01 -12.51
N SER A 202 -7.08 13.19 -13.61
CA SER A 202 -7.63 13.07 -14.97
C SER A 202 -8.04 11.65 -15.37
N ASN A 203 -7.72 10.65 -14.53
CA ASN A 203 -7.94 9.24 -14.81
C ASN A 203 -9.42 8.86 -14.63
N GLU A 204 -9.97 8.15 -15.63
CA GLU A 204 -11.35 7.63 -15.63
C GLU A 204 -11.68 6.73 -14.42
N ALA A 205 -10.67 6.19 -13.74
CA ALA A 205 -10.86 5.46 -12.48
C ALA A 205 -11.57 6.30 -11.43
N PHE A 206 -11.32 7.62 -11.36
CA PHE A 206 -12.02 8.51 -10.42
C PHE A 206 -13.50 8.69 -10.77
N ASP A 207 -13.89 8.49 -12.03
CA ASP A 207 -15.31 8.52 -12.44
C ASP A 207 -16.07 7.25 -12.05
N MET A 208 -15.36 6.14 -11.83
CA MET A 208 -15.97 4.85 -11.55
C MET A 208 -15.82 4.40 -10.10
N MET A 209 -14.89 5.00 -9.36
CA MET A 209 -14.57 4.62 -7.99
C MET A 209 -15.57 5.26 -7.02
N PRO A 210 -16.43 4.46 -6.36
CA PRO A 210 -17.53 5.01 -5.56
C PRO A 210 -17.04 5.70 -4.28
N HIS A 211 -15.95 5.23 -3.69
CA HIS A 211 -15.41 5.78 -2.45
C HIS A 211 -13.88 5.71 -2.42
N TYR A 212 -13.22 6.79 -2.01
CA TYR A 212 -11.76 6.83 -1.91
C TYR A 212 -11.21 7.90 -0.98
N PHE A 213 -9.98 7.67 -0.54
CA PHE A 213 -9.19 8.64 0.22
C PHE A 213 -7.95 9.08 -0.55
N ILE A 214 -7.59 10.34 -0.39
CA ILE A 214 -6.34 10.90 -0.88
C ILE A 214 -5.51 11.36 0.30
N VAL A 215 -4.30 10.83 0.42
CA VAL A 215 -3.28 11.32 1.35
C VAL A 215 -2.27 12.13 0.56
N GLY A 216 -2.02 13.37 0.99
CA GLY A 216 -1.14 14.28 0.26
C GLY A 216 -0.49 15.34 1.13
N LEU A 217 0.29 16.22 0.49
CA LEU A 217 0.92 17.36 1.13
C LEU A 217 0.33 18.65 0.60
N ASN A 218 0.01 19.59 1.48
CA ASN A 218 -0.31 20.97 1.14
C ASN A 218 0.88 21.84 1.54
N VAL A 219 1.44 22.56 0.57
CA VAL A 219 2.58 23.46 0.76
C VAL A 219 2.08 24.90 0.68
N THR A 220 2.45 25.71 1.67
CA THR A 220 2.15 27.14 1.70
C THR A 220 3.42 27.89 2.00
N LYS A 221 3.76 28.90 1.19
CA LYS A 221 4.86 29.80 1.52
C LYS A 221 4.53 30.56 2.81
N GLN A 222 5.53 30.78 3.65
CA GLN A 222 5.41 31.63 4.82
C GLN A 222 6.07 32.96 4.49
N GLU A 223 5.34 34.06 4.66
CA GLU A 223 5.94 35.39 4.63
C GLU A 223 6.84 35.54 5.87
N GLU A 224 8.04 36.07 5.69
CA GLU A 224 8.85 36.47 6.83
C GLU A 224 8.20 37.70 7.44
N GLU A 225 7.69 37.60 8.67
CA GLU A 225 7.36 38.80 9.43
C GLU A 225 8.67 39.59 9.60
N GLU A 226 8.72 40.78 9.00
CA GLU A 226 9.78 41.76 9.24
C GLU A 226 9.68 42.22 10.70
N ASP A 227 10.51 41.66 11.56
CA ASP A 227 10.77 42.15 12.93
C ASP A 227 11.64 43.43 12.91
#